data_AF-A0A352CE77-F1
#
_entry.id   AF-A0A352CE77-F1
#
_cell.length_a   1.000
_cell.length_b   1.000
_cell.length_c   1.000
_cell.angle_alpha   90.00
_cell.angle_beta   90.00
_cell.angle_gamma   90.00
#
_symmetry.space_group_name_H-M   'P 1'
#
loop_
_entity.id
_entity.type
_entity.pdbx_description
1 polymer ?
#
loop_
_entity_poly.entity_id
_entity_poly.type
_entity_poly.pdbx_seq_one_letter_code
_entity_poly.pdbx_strand_id
1 'polypeptide(L)'
;MPHVHPDSFQCRKEMTVAGKTYVYYSLEDAAKNGLGDVSMLPASMKVLLENLLRTEDGVNVTKADIEAAAAWRENRGKVEHEIAFTPSRVLMQDFTG
;
A
#
# COMPACT_ATOMS: atom_id res chain seq x y z
N MET A 1 -3.53 -17.03 -15.62
CA MET A 1 -3.29 -17.75 -14.34
C MET A 1 -3.63 -16.80 -13.21
N PRO A 2 -4.20 -17.22 -12.07
CA PRO A 2 -4.43 -16.28 -10.97
C PRO A 2 -3.08 -15.74 -10.53
N HIS A 3 -2.88 -14.41 -10.63
CA HIS A 3 -1.71 -13.76 -10.07
C HIS A 3 -1.76 -13.96 -8.55
N VAL A 4 -0.77 -14.68 -8.02
CA VAL A 4 -0.59 -14.80 -6.57
C VAL A 4 -0.08 -13.43 -6.12
N HIS A 5 -0.77 -12.83 -5.15
CA HIS A 5 -0.31 -11.58 -4.54
C HIS A 5 1.07 -11.83 -3.91
N PRO A 6 2.14 -11.13 -4.32
CA PRO A 6 3.50 -11.42 -3.86
C PRO A 6 3.65 -11.28 -2.34
N ASP A 7 2.99 -10.27 -1.75
CA ASP A 7 3.08 -9.94 -0.32
C ASP A 7 4.55 -9.88 0.12
N SER A 8 5.33 -9.05 -0.60
CA SER A 8 6.79 -8.96 -0.45
C SER A 8 7.27 -8.65 0.97
N PHE A 9 6.39 -8.10 1.79
CA PHE A 9 6.65 -7.76 3.19
C PHE A 9 5.85 -8.61 4.18
N GLN A 10 5.25 -9.72 3.74
CA GLN A 10 4.54 -10.70 4.58
C GLN A 10 3.58 -10.04 5.59
N CYS A 11 2.81 -9.07 5.10
CA CYS A 11 2.03 -8.14 5.91
C CYS A 11 0.52 -8.36 5.78
N ARG A 12 0.09 -9.33 4.97
CA ARG A 12 -1.31 -9.74 4.88
C ARG A 12 -1.77 -10.33 6.22
N LYS A 13 -2.82 -9.72 6.79
CA LYS A 13 -3.44 -10.14 8.05
C LYS A 13 -4.92 -10.35 7.89
N GLU A 14 -5.47 -11.13 8.79
CA GLU A 14 -6.90 -11.35 8.94
C GLU A 14 -7.37 -10.82 10.30
N MET A 15 -8.53 -10.17 10.30
CA MET A 15 -9.16 -9.64 11.50
C MET A 15 -10.64 -9.99 11.49
N THR A 16 -11.10 -10.61 12.58
CA THR A 16 -12.51 -10.97 12.75
C THR A 16 -13.22 -9.91 13.57
N VAL A 17 -14.23 -9.27 12.98
CA VAL A 17 -15.07 -8.27 13.65
C VAL A 17 -16.54 -8.68 13.49
N ALA A 18 -17.26 -8.80 14.59
CA ALA A 18 -18.68 -9.18 14.60
C ALA A 18 -19.00 -10.44 13.75
N GLY A 19 -18.12 -11.46 13.82
CA GLY A 19 -18.29 -12.71 13.08
C GLY A 19 -17.94 -12.65 11.59
N LYS A 20 -17.42 -11.53 11.09
CA LYS A 20 -16.93 -11.39 9.71
C LYS A 20 -15.41 -11.27 9.70
N THR A 21 -14.76 -12.05 8.84
CA THR A 21 -13.30 -12.00 8.63
C THR A 21 -12.98 -10.99 7.54
N TYR A 22 -12.08 -10.06 7.85
CA TYR A 22 -11.56 -9.06 6.92
C TYR A 22 -10.08 -9.29 6.71
N VAL A 23 -9.62 -9.11 5.47
CA VAL A 23 -8.20 -9.08 5.13
C VAL A 23 -7.73 -7.64 5.12
N TYR A 24 -6.59 -7.36 5.73
CA TYR A 24 -5.94 -6.05 5.70
C TYR A 24 -4.42 -6.23 5.60
N TYR A 25 -3.73 -5.17 5.16
CA TYR A 25 -2.28 -5.16 5.01
C TYR A 25 -1.68 -4.30 6.12
N SER A 26 -0.96 -4.93 7.04
CA SER A 26 -0.46 -4.33 8.27
C SER A 26 0.81 -3.51 8.01
N LEU A 27 0.74 -2.19 8.15
CA LEU A 27 1.92 -1.31 8.03
C LEU A 27 2.99 -1.64 9.09
N GLU A 28 2.57 -2.06 10.28
CA GLU A 28 3.49 -2.45 11.34
C GLU A 28 4.26 -3.73 11.00
N ASP A 29 3.60 -4.72 10.42
CA ASP A 29 4.27 -5.95 10.04
C ASP A 29 5.13 -5.74 8.80
N ALA A 30 4.67 -4.91 7.85
CA ALA A 30 5.51 -4.51 6.73
C ALA A 30 6.82 -3.85 7.21
N ALA A 31 6.73 -2.94 8.20
CA ALA A 31 7.89 -2.30 8.82
C ALA A 31 8.86 -3.32 9.45
N LYS A 32 8.32 -4.29 10.22
CA LYS A 32 9.11 -5.36 10.86
C LYS A 32 9.77 -6.29 9.84
N ASN A 33 9.13 -6.50 8.70
CA ASN A 33 9.55 -7.43 7.66
C ASN A 33 10.42 -6.77 6.57
N GLY A 34 11.05 -5.64 6.89
CA GLY A 34 12.10 -5.05 6.06
C GLY A 34 11.72 -3.80 5.28
N LEU A 35 10.48 -3.28 5.42
CA LEU A 35 10.10 -1.99 4.81
C LEU A 35 10.73 -0.78 5.52
N GLY A 36 11.14 -0.95 6.77
CA GLY A 36 11.67 0.13 7.60
C GLY A 36 10.60 0.91 8.39
N ASP A 37 11.02 1.94 9.11
CA ASP A 37 10.13 2.70 10.00
C ASP A 37 9.20 3.64 9.22
N VAL A 38 7.93 3.22 9.10
CA VAL A 38 6.85 3.99 8.47
C VAL A 38 5.95 4.72 9.48
N SER A 39 6.26 4.67 10.78
CA SER A 39 5.44 5.27 11.85
C SER A 39 5.37 6.80 11.72
N MET A 40 6.45 7.42 11.23
CA MET A 40 6.60 8.87 11.07
C MET A 40 6.06 9.40 9.72
N LEU A 41 5.49 8.54 8.87
CA LEU A 41 4.86 9.00 7.65
C LEU A 41 3.59 9.83 7.95
N PRO A 42 3.32 10.91 7.19
CA PRO A 42 2.03 11.58 7.21
C PRO A 42 0.88 10.61 6.92
N ALA A 43 -0.31 10.88 7.46
CA ALA A 43 -1.46 10.00 7.31
C ALA A 43 -1.82 9.74 5.83
N SER A 44 -1.70 10.75 4.97
CA SER A 44 -1.90 10.60 3.52
C SER A 44 -0.92 9.60 2.89
N MET A 45 0.36 9.68 3.26
CA MET A 45 1.40 8.74 2.78
C MET A 45 1.15 7.32 3.28
N LYS A 46 0.65 7.16 4.51
CA LYS A 46 0.25 5.83 5.03
C LYS A 46 -0.88 5.21 4.23
N VAL A 47 -1.84 6.01 3.76
CA VAL A 47 -2.93 5.54 2.88
C VAL A 47 -2.40 5.09 1.52
N LEU A 48 -1.50 5.87 0.92
CA LEU A 48 -0.85 5.49 -0.34
C LEU A 48 -0.02 4.20 -0.17
N LEU A 49 0.72 4.10 0.92
CA LEU A 49 1.54 2.93 1.22
C LEU A 49 0.70 1.66 1.41
N GLU A 50 -0.41 1.73 2.17
CA GLU A 50 -1.33 0.59 2.30
C GLU A 50 -1.91 0.19 0.94
N ASN A 51 -2.25 1.17 0.11
CA ASN A 51 -2.77 0.91 -1.23
C ASN A 51 -1.77 0.06 -2.02
N LEU A 52 -0.50 0.49 -2.06
CA LEU A 52 0.57 -0.24 -2.75
C LEU A 52 0.77 -1.64 -2.18
N LEU A 53 0.82 -1.80 -0.85
CA LEU A 53 0.95 -3.11 -0.21
C LEU A 53 -0.20 -4.05 -0.57
N ARG A 54 -1.43 -3.54 -0.68
CA ARG A 54 -2.63 -4.32 -0.99
C ARG A 54 -2.80 -4.64 -2.47
N THR A 55 -2.21 -3.84 -3.35
CA THR A 55 -2.33 -3.99 -4.80
C THR A 55 -1.03 -4.45 -5.47
N GLU A 56 -0.09 -4.98 -4.69
CA GLU A 56 1.15 -5.53 -5.22
C GLU A 56 0.85 -6.69 -6.17
N ASP A 57 1.35 -6.58 -7.40
CA ASP A 57 1.16 -7.59 -8.45
C ASP A 57 2.46 -7.95 -9.17
N GLY A 58 3.55 -7.23 -8.89
CA GLY A 58 4.87 -7.40 -9.51
C GLY A 58 4.98 -6.78 -10.91
N VAL A 59 3.95 -6.07 -11.38
CA VAL A 59 3.92 -5.45 -12.71
C VAL A 59 3.56 -3.97 -12.61
N ASN A 60 2.38 -3.64 -12.10
CA ASN A 60 1.92 -2.27 -11.91
C ASN A 60 2.34 -1.71 -10.55
N VAL A 61 2.37 -2.58 -9.54
CA VAL A 61 2.90 -2.27 -8.22
C VAL A 61 3.94 -3.32 -7.87
N THR A 62 5.18 -2.85 -7.78
CA THR A 62 6.34 -3.67 -7.45
C THR A 62 6.80 -3.44 -6.03
N LYS A 63 7.62 -4.36 -5.52
CA LYS A 63 8.32 -4.19 -4.24
C LYS A 63 9.09 -2.86 -4.17
N ALA A 64 9.73 -2.47 -5.26
CA ALA A 64 10.53 -1.24 -5.34
C ALA A 64 9.66 0.02 -5.16
N ASP A 65 8.42 0.02 -5.69
CA ASP A 65 7.50 1.15 -5.53
C ASP A 65 7.07 1.33 -4.07
N ILE A 66 6.87 0.21 -3.37
CA ILE A 66 6.53 0.20 -1.94
C ILE A 66 7.71 0.73 -1.10
N GLU A 67 8.94 0.30 -1.41
CA GLU A 67 10.16 0.79 -0.75
C GLU A 67 10.38 2.29 -1.00
N ALA A 68 10.16 2.76 -2.24
CA ALA A 68 10.25 4.16 -2.60
C ALA A 68 9.24 5.03 -1.81
N ALA A 69 8.01 4.56 -1.66
CA ALA A 69 6.98 5.23 -0.85
C ALA A 69 7.37 5.32 0.64
N ALA A 70 7.99 4.28 1.20
CA ALA A 70 8.49 4.29 2.57
C ALA A 70 9.70 5.25 2.73
N ALA A 71 10.60 5.28 1.75
CA ALA A 71 11.78 6.15 1.73
C ALA A 71 11.43 7.64 1.67
N TRP A 72 10.19 8.00 1.31
CA TRP A 72 9.70 9.38 1.38
C TRP A 72 9.91 10.03 2.75
N ARG A 73 9.92 9.22 3.83
CA ARG A 73 10.26 9.70 5.18
C ARG A 73 11.60 10.43 5.22
N GLU A 74 12.61 9.93 4.52
CA GLU A 74 13.97 10.45 4.59
C GLU A 74 14.20 11.54 3.55
N ASN A 75 13.73 11.30 2.33
CA ASN A 75 13.96 12.22 1.22
C ASN A 75 12.94 13.38 1.17
N ARG A 76 11.79 13.29 1.85
CA ARG A 76 10.71 14.31 1.87
C ARG A 76 10.23 14.73 0.47
N GLY A 77 10.23 13.80 -0.49
CA GLY A 77 9.85 14.07 -1.88
C GLY A 77 10.94 14.73 -2.72
N LYS A 78 12.19 14.79 -2.24
CA LYS A 78 13.34 15.22 -3.06
C LYS A 78 13.67 14.24 -4.19
N VAL A 79 13.27 12.99 -4.03
CA VAL A 79 13.38 11.95 -5.05
C VAL A 79 12.01 11.81 -5.68
N GLU A 80 11.93 12.05 -6.98
CA GLU A 80 10.72 11.80 -7.76
C GLU A 80 10.67 10.30 -8.10
N HIS A 81 9.58 9.66 -7.70
CA HIS A 81 9.28 8.26 -8.03
C HIS A 81 7.79 8.16 -8.31
N GLU A 82 7.44 7.73 -9.51
CA GLU A 82 6.03 7.54 -9.87
C GLU A 82 5.51 6.24 -9.23
N ILE A 83 4.31 6.31 -8.66
CA ILE A 83 3.66 5.16 -8.04
C ILE A 83 2.25 5.00 -8.61
N ALA A 84 1.79 3.75 -8.74
CA ALA A 84 0.40 3.49 -9.06
C ALA A 84 -0.48 3.73 -7.82
N PHE A 85 -1.69 4.25 -8.04
CA PHE A 85 -2.70 4.41 -6.99
C PHE A 85 -4.03 3.88 -7.49
N THR A 86 -4.55 2.85 -6.83
CA THR A 86 -5.83 2.22 -7.17
C THR A 86 -6.92 2.70 -6.20
N PRO A 87 -7.71 3.74 -6.55
CA PRO A 87 -8.73 4.26 -5.65
C PRO A 87 -9.80 3.21 -5.35
N SER A 88 -10.32 3.23 -4.12
CA SER A 88 -11.33 2.24 -3.70
C SER A 88 -12.70 2.48 -4.32
N ARG A 89 -13.02 3.73 -4.70
CA ARG A 89 -14.29 4.14 -5.33
C ARG A 89 -14.05 5.35 -6.23
N VAL A 90 -14.87 5.45 -7.27
CA VAL A 90 -14.96 6.62 -8.13
C VAL A 90 -16.37 7.20 -7.99
N LEU A 91 -16.46 8.50 -7.74
CA LEU A 91 -17.72 9.23 -7.75
C LEU A 91 -17.81 9.94 -9.11
N MET A 92 -18.77 9.56 -9.95
CA MET A 92 -19.04 10.25 -11.21
C MET A 92 -20.12 11.31 -11.01
N GLN A 93 -19.86 12.50 -11.52
CA GLN A 93 -20.89 13.53 -11.66
C GLN A 93 -21.69 13.28 -12.94
N ASP A 94 -22.99 13.61 -12.93
CA ASP A 94 -23.93 13.39 -14.04
C ASP A 94 -23.55 14.03 -15.39
N PHE A 95 -22.57 14.94 -15.45
CA PHE A 95 -22.22 15.70 -16.66
C PHE A 95 -20.89 15.30 -17.31
N THR A 96 -20.19 14.28 -16.79
CA THR A 96 -18.86 13.88 -17.29
C THR A 96 -18.70 12.37 -17.42
N GLY A 97 -19.81 11.64 -17.58
CA GLY A 97 -19.83 10.19 -17.80
C GLY A 97 -19.53 9.81 -19.24
#